data_AF-A0A532TLP4-F1
#
_entry.id   AF-A0A532TLP4-F1
#
_cell.length_a   1.000
_cell.length_b   1.000
_cell.length_c   1.000
_cell.angle_alpha   90.00
_cell.angle_beta   90.00
_cell.angle_gamma   90.00
#
_symmetry.space_group_name_H-M   'P 1'
#
loop_
_entity.id
_entity.type
_entity.pdbx_description
1 polymer ?
#
loop_
_entity_poly.entity_id
_entity_poly.type
_entity_poly.pdbx_seq_one_letter_code
_entity_poly.pdbx_strand_id
1 'polypeptide(L)'
;MSLKCYNHPEVDATTKCEKCYKPICLRCKKNFNITHGRGGDKYSTSHVYCRACYHNLGNVKSRSSQLGSLICILPIAIFLVLSIIIVSNFPFFHFTMVIPIIIFSVMLIIIIIGVIYSHFTQSPAKLVESMVSKEDDIRSMNLPVKSQNKFCQECGNQIDPDASICPYCGIVL
;
A
#
# COMPACT_ATOMS: atom_id res chain seq x y z
N MET A 1 14.68 31.60 -5.95
CA MET A 1 13.26 31.68 -6.34
C MET A 1 12.57 30.44 -5.76
N SER A 2 11.81 30.57 -4.66
CA SER A 2 11.12 29.42 -4.07
C SER A 2 9.93 29.04 -4.96
N LEU A 3 9.78 27.75 -5.24
CA LEU A 3 8.60 27.25 -5.93
C LEU A 3 7.42 27.27 -4.96
N LYS A 4 6.27 27.75 -5.39
CA LYS A 4 5.03 27.69 -4.60
C LYS A 4 4.33 26.34 -4.75
N CYS A 5 3.60 25.92 -3.72
CA CYS A 5 2.83 24.69 -3.81
C CYS A 5 1.69 24.83 -4.81
N TYR A 6 1.51 23.80 -5.66
CA TYR A 6 0.45 23.77 -6.67
C TYR A 6 -0.97 23.89 -6.10
N ASN A 7 -1.20 23.35 -4.90
CA ASN A 7 -2.51 23.41 -4.23
C ASN A 7 -2.63 24.58 -3.25
N HIS A 8 -1.50 25.16 -2.83
CA HIS A 8 -1.43 26.21 -1.81
C HIS A 8 -0.43 27.28 -2.27
N PRO A 9 -0.84 28.23 -3.13
CA PRO A 9 0.05 29.27 -3.66
C PRO A 9 0.72 30.12 -2.58
N GLU A 10 0.10 30.21 -1.40
CA GLU A 10 0.56 30.93 -0.23
C GLU A 10 1.73 30.24 0.50
N VAL A 11 1.93 28.93 0.29
CA VAL A 11 2.95 28.14 0.98
C VAL A 11 4.09 27.76 0.03
N ASP A 12 5.33 27.83 0.51
CA ASP A 12 6.49 27.35 -0.23
C ASP A 12 6.47 25.82 -0.38
N ALA A 13 6.84 25.35 -1.56
CA ALA A 13 6.96 23.93 -1.84
C ALA A 13 8.27 23.38 -1.29
N THR A 14 8.18 22.22 -0.65
CA THR A 14 9.34 21.54 -0.06
C THR A 14 9.88 20.44 -0.97
N THR A 15 9.06 19.94 -1.90
CA THR A 15 9.43 18.85 -2.80
C THR A 15 8.55 18.85 -4.05
N LYS A 16 8.81 17.95 -4.99
CA LYS A 16 8.03 17.74 -6.21
C LYS A 16 7.44 16.34 -6.20
N CYS A 17 6.23 16.19 -6.74
CA CYS A 17 5.61 14.88 -6.93
C CYS A 17 6.39 14.06 -7.97
N GLU A 18 6.75 12.81 -7.68
CA GLU A 18 7.48 11.95 -8.62
C GLU A 18 6.69 11.61 -9.90
N LYS A 19 5.35 11.65 -9.83
CA LYS A 19 4.50 11.26 -10.97
C LYS A 19 4.14 12.44 -11.89
N CYS A 20 3.76 13.57 -11.31
CA CYS A 20 3.29 14.73 -12.08
C CYS A 20 4.25 15.93 -12.04
N TYR A 21 5.38 15.80 -11.35
CA TYR A 21 6.44 16.81 -11.21
C TYR A 21 6.00 18.17 -10.64
N LYS A 22 4.75 18.28 -10.19
CA LYS A 22 4.21 19.50 -9.58
C LYS A 22 4.84 19.74 -8.19
N PRO A 23 5.18 21.00 -7.87
CA PRO A 23 5.71 21.36 -6.56
C PRO A 23 4.63 21.25 -5.47
N ILE A 24 4.97 20.64 -4.34
CA ILE A 24 4.05 20.36 -3.22
C ILE A 24 4.68 20.76 -1.87
N CYS A 25 3.84 21.28 -0.96
CA CYS A 25 4.22 21.59 0.42
C CYS A 25 4.14 20.35 1.32
N LEU A 26 4.65 20.47 2.55
CA LEU A 26 4.60 19.39 3.56
C LEU A 26 3.17 18.89 3.85
N ARG A 27 2.15 19.75 3.78
CA ARG A 27 0.74 19.34 3.99
C ARG A 27 0.19 18.48 2.85
N CYS A 28 0.64 18.75 1.62
CA CYS A 28 0.22 18.04 0.41
C CYS A 28 1.09 16.82 0.09
N LYS A 29 2.22 16.65 0.78
CA LYS A 29 3.17 15.55 0.64
C LYS A 29 2.56 14.25 1.17
N LYS A 30 2.57 13.21 0.35
CA LYS A 30 2.24 11.84 0.76
C LYS A 30 3.42 10.92 0.46
N ASN A 31 3.85 10.18 1.47
CA ASN A 31 4.92 9.19 1.34
C ASN A 31 4.31 7.83 1.05
N PHE A 32 4.92 7.10 0.14
CA PHE A 32 4.53 5.74 -0.22
C PHE A 32 5.77 4.86 -0.17
N ASN A 33 5.78 3.94 0.78
CA ASN A 33 6.91 3.03 0.96
C ASN A 33 6.63 1.73 0.20
N ILE A 34 7.63 1.26 -0.53
CA ILE A 34 7.59 -0.02 -1.22
C ILE A 34 8.66 -0.91 -0.60
N THR A 35 8.22 -1.97 0.06
CA THR A 35 9.07 -3.06 0.51
C THR A 35 9.36 -4.00 -0.65
N HIS A 36 10.65 -4.20 -0.93
CA HIS A 36 11.15 -5.18 -1.89
C HIS A 36 11.79 -6.33 -1.12
N GLY A 37 11.48 -7.57 -1.50
CA GLY A 37 12.07 -8.76 -0.93
C GLY A 37 12.53 -9.70 -2.04
N ARG A 38 13.84 -10.00 -2.09
CA ARG A 38 14.38 -11.02 -3.01
C ARG A 38 15.48 -11.79 -2.29
N GLY A 39 15.24 -13.06 -2.00
CA GLY A 39 16.25 -13.96 -1.41
C GLY A 39 16.70 -13.56 -0.01
N GLY A 40 15.77 -13.50 0.97
CA GLY A 40 16.09 -13.25 2.38
C GLY A 40 16.24 -11.76 2.75
N ASP A 41 16.75 -10.94 1.83
CA ASP A 41 16.96 -9.51 2.07
C ASP A 41 15.68 -8.70 1.83
N LYS A 42 15.38 -7.78 2.77
CA LYS A 42 14.27 -6.82 2.68
C LYS A 42 14.84 -5.40 2.68
N TYR A 43 14.50 -4.61 1.66
CA TYR A 43 14.80 -3.19 1.63
C TYR A 43 13.56 -2.38 1.24
N SER A 44 13.47 -1.14 1.73
CA SER A 44 12.31 -0.27 1.54
C SER A 44 12.70 0.96 0.74
N THR A 45 11.99 1.26 -0.35
CA THR A 45 12.13 2.50 -1.11
C THR A 45 10.99 3.46 -0.77
N SER A 46 11.31 4.71 -0.39
CA SER A 46 10.31 5.74 -0.09
C SER A 46 10.06 6.62 -1.31
N HIS A 47 8.81 6.72 -1.75
CA HIS A 47 8.38 7.55 -2.86
C HIS A 47 7.50 8.71 -2.39
N VAL A 48 7.59 9.86 -3.06
CA VAL A 48 6.83 11.05 -2.72
C VAL A 48 5.82 11.42 -3.81
N TYR A 49 4.54 11.47 -3.44
CA TYR A 49 3.44 11.79 -4.35
C TYR A 49 2.56 12.92 -3.81
N CYS A 50 1.88 13.62 -4.71
CA CYS A 50 0.77 14.50 -4.34
C CYS A 50 -0.50 13.69 -4.05
N ARG A 51 -1.44 14.29 -3.31
CA ARG A 51 -2.70 13.64 -2.89
C ARG A 51 -3.48 12.97 -4.05
N ALA A 52 -3.59 13.65 -5.19
CA ALA A 52 -4.29 13.12 -6.36
C ALA A 52 -3.56 11.90 -6.97
N CYS A 53 -2.23 11.97 -7.12
CA CYS A 53 -1.44 10.87 -7.65
C CYS A 53 -1.39 9.67 -6.70
N TYR A 54 -1.37 9.93 -5.39
CA TYR A 54 -1.40 8.90 -4.35
C TYR A 54 -2.68 8.07 -4.42
N HIS A 55 -3.84 8.72 -4.52
CA HIS A 55 -5.12 8.01 -4.62
C HIS A 55 -5.21 7.14 -5.89
N ASN A 56 -4.63 7.60 -6.99
CA ASN A 56 -4.58 6.84 -8.24
C ASN A 56 -3.66 5.60 -8.16
N LEU A 57 -2.71 5.53 -7.23
CA LEU A 57 -1.88 4.33 -7.03
C LEU A 57 -2.67 3.19 -6.37
N GLY A 58 -3.59 3.52 -5.46
CA GLY A 58 -4.46 2.52 -4.80
C GLY A 58 -5.41 1.82 -5.77
N ASN A 59 -5.96 2.56 -6.74
CA ASN A 59 -6.95 2.03 -7.69
C ASN A 59 -6.37 1.01 -8.69
N VAL A 60 -5.06 1.04 -8.97
CA VAL A 60 -4.44 0.09 -9.92
C VAL A 60 -4.34 -1.32 -9.32
N LYS A 61 -4.25 -1.46 -8.00
CA LYS A 61 -4.09 -2.76 -7.33
C LYS A 61 -5.38 -3.61 -7.31
N SER A 62 -6.56 -3.00 -7.49
CA SER A 62 -7.86 -3.67 -7.41
C SER A 62 -8.35 -4.26 -8.73
N ARG A 63 -7.80 -3.86 -9.89
CA ARG A 63 -8.38 -4.18 -11.20
C ARG A 63 -7.75 -5.40 -11.89
N SER A 64 -6.60 -5.88 -11.41
CA SER A 64 -5.88 -7.02 -12.00
C SER A 64 -6.26 -8.38 -11.41
N SER A 65 -6.93 -8.45 -10.25
CA SER A 65 -7.27 -9.73 -9.60
C SER A 65 -8.53 -10.40 -10.18
N GLN A 66 -9.46 -9.64 -10.75
CA GLN A 66 -10.71 -10.23 -11.24
C GLN A 66 -10.60 -10.81 -12.66
N LEU A 67 -9.78 -10.22 -13.54
CA LEU A 67 -9.64 -10.73 -14.92
C LEU A 67 -8.77 -11.98 -15.02
N GLY A 68 -7.76 -12.13 -14.14
CA GLY A 68 -6.88 -13.30 -14.15
C GLY A 68 -7.58 -14.60 -13.73
N SER A 69 -8.53 -14.53 -12.79
CA SER A 69 -9.23 -15.73 -12.31
C SER A 69 -10.18 -16.33 -13.35
N LEU A 70 -10.90 -15.50 -14.10
CA LEU A 70 -11.85 -15.94 -15.13
C LEU A 70 -11.16 -16.62 -16.32
N ILE A 71 -9.98 -16.15 -16.71
CA ILE A 71 -9.19 -16.73 -17.81
C ILE A 71 -8.70 -18.14 -17.48
N CYS A 72 -8.45 -18.45 -16.21
CA CYS A 72 -8.01 -19.79 -15.79
C CYS A 72 -9.17 -20.78 -15.60
N ILE A 73 -10.35 -20.31 -15.17
CA ILE A 73 -11.50 -21.19 -14.88
C ILE A 73 -12.17 -21.69 -16.16
N LEU A 74 -12.27 -20.84 -17.18
CA LEU A 74 -12.91 -21.19 -18.46
C LEU A 74 -12.29 -22.42 -19.17
N PRO A 75 -10.96 -22.52 -19.38
CA PRO A 75 -10.37 -23.67 -20.06
C PRO A 75 -10.48 -24.96 -19.23
N ILE A 76 -10.42 -24.88 -17.90
CA ILE A 76 -10.59 -26.05 -17.01
C ILE A 76 -12.02 -26.58 -17.13
N ALA A 77 -13.02 -25.69 -17.11
CA ALA A 77 -14.42 -26.08 -17.26
C ALA A 77 -14.69 -26.72 -18.64
N ILE A 78 -14.15 -26.16 -19.71
CA ILE A 78 -14.26 -26.72 -21.08
C ILE A 78 -13.62 -28.11 -21.15
N PHE A 79 -12.44 -28.29 -20.55
CA PHE A 79 -11.74 -29.57 -20.54
C PHE A 79 -12.51 -30.66 -19.78
N LEU A 80 -13.11 -30.31 -18.64
CA LEU A 80 -13.96 -31.23 -17.86
C LEU A 80 -15.20 -31.66 -18.64
N VAL A 81 -15.86 -30.73 -19.34
CA VAL A 81 -17.04 -31.06 -20.16
C VAL A 81 -16.66 -31.96 -21.34
N LEU A 82 -15.57 -31.65 -22.05
CA LEU A 82 -15.11 -32.46 -23.17
C LEU A 82 -14.72 -33.87 -22.75
N SER A 83 -14.08 -34.03 -21.61
CA SER A 83 -13.70 -35.36 -21.08
C SER A 83 -14.92 -36.20 -20.71
N ILE A 84 -15.99 -35.59 -20.17
CA ILE A 84 -17.26 -36.30 -19.90
C ILE A 84 -17.93 -36.78 -21.21
N ILE A 85 -17.98 -35.92 -22.24
CA ILE A 85 -18.60 -36.25 -23.54
C ILE A 85 -17.86 -37.40 -24.24
N ILE A 86 -16.53 -37.42 -24.17
CA ILE A 86 -15.71 -38.47 -24.77
C ILE A 86 -15.94 -39.81 -24.05
N VAL A 87 -15.99 -39.79 -22.72
CA VAL A 87 -16.23 -40.98 -21.88
C VAL A 87 -17.59 -41.60 -22.15
N SER A 88 -18.64 -40.79 -22.34
CA SER A 88 -20.00 -41.28 -22.56
C SER A 88 -20.23 -41.89 -23.94
N ASN A 89 -19.46 -41.49 -24.96
CA ASN A 89 -19.67 -41.95 -26.34
C ASN A 89 -18.82 -43.18 -26.73
N PHE A 90 -17.69 -43.44 -26.06
CA PHE A 90 -16.76 -44.49 -26.48
C PHE A 90 -16.32 -45.41 -25.31
N PRO A 91 -17.16 -46.38 -24.90
CA PRO A 91 -16.89 -47.27 -23.76
C PRO A 91 -15.72 -48.25 -23.99
N PHE A 92 -15.28 -48.47 -25.23
CA PHE A 92 -14.29 -49.51 -25.57
C PHE A 92 -12.83 -49.00 -25.62
N PHE A 93 -12.59 -47.69 -25.74
CA PHE A 93 -11.26 -47.06 -25.80
C PHE A 93 -10.72 -46.64 -24.41
N HIS A 94 -11.41 -47.06 -23.33
CA HIS A 94 -11.31 -46.48 -22.00
C HIS A 94 -9.96 -46.62 -21.30
N PHE A 95 -9.14 -47.63 -21.60
CA PHE A 95 -7.92 -47.85 -20.82
C PHE A 95 -6.66 -47.29 -21.48
N THR A 96 -6.50 -47.46 -22.79
CA THR A 96 -5.26 -47.09 -23.48
C THR A 96 -5.15 -45.60 -23.80
N MET A 97 -6.28 -44.92 -24.05
CA MET A 97 -6.30 -43.50 -24.43
C MET A 97 -6.69 -42.57 -23.28
N VAL A 98 -7.51 -43.02 -22.32
CA VAL A 98 -7.99 -42.15 -21.24
C VAL A 98 -6.90 -41.92 -20.18
N ILE A 99 -6.13 -42.95 -19.85
CA ILE A 99 -5.03 -42.84 -18.88
C ILE A 99 -4.02 -41.73 -19.27
N PRO A 100 -3.48 -41.67 -20.50
CA PRO A 100 -2.54 -40.61 -20.87
C PRO A 100 -3.18 -39.22 -20.90
N ILE A 101 -4.48 -39.10 -21.26
CA ILE A 101 -5.21 -37.82 -21.24
C ILE A 101 -5.37 -37.31 -19.81
N ILE A 102 -5.73 -38.18 -18.87
CA ILE A 102 -5.84 -37.83 -17.45
C ILE A 102 -4.47 -37.37 -16.94
N ILE A 103 -3.40 -38.12 -17.21
CA ILE A 103 -2.04 -37.77 -16.78
C ILE A 103 -1.64 -36.39 -17.34
N PHE A 104 -1.88 -36.14 -18.64
CA PHE A 104 -1.55 -34.86 -19.27
C PHE A 104 -2.35 -33.70 -18.66
N SER A 105 -3.64 -33.92 -18.37
CA SER A 105 -4.49 -32.92 -17.71
C SER A 105 -4.00 -32.57 -16.30
N VAL A 106 -3.60 -33.56 -15.51
CA VAL A 106 -3.05 -33.37 -14.17
C VAL A 106 -1.71 -32.63 -14.23
N MET A 107 -0.83 -32.97 -15.18
CA MET A 107 0.42 -32.25 -15.41
C MET A 107 0.19 -30.78 -15.76
N LEU A 108 -0.77 -30.48 -16.64
CA LEU A 108 -1.14 -29.10 -16.97
C LEU A 108 -1.67 -28.33 -15.76
N ILE A 109 -2.54 -28.96 -14.96
CA ILE A 109 -3.09 -28.35 -13.74
C ILE A 109 -1.96 -28.02 -12.76
N ILE A 110 -0.99 -28.92 -12.56
CA ILE A 110 0.17 -28.67 -11.69
C ILE A 110 1.00 -27.50 -12.21
N ILE A 111 1.24 -27.40 -13.52
CA ILE A 111 1.97 -26.27 -14.12
C ILE A 111 1.21 -24.96 -13.91
N ILE A 112 -0.10 -24.94 -14.14
CA ILE A 112 -0.95 -23.75 -13.92
C ILE A 112 -0.92 -23.34 -12.46
N ILE A 113 -1.07 -24.29 -11.53
CA ILE A 113 -0.98 -24.06 -10.10
C ILE A 113 0.41 -23.47 -9.75
N GLY A 114 1.50 -24.01 -10.29
CA GLY A 114 2.85 -23.50 -10.10
C GLY A 114 3.03 -22.05 -10.60
N VAL A 115 2.46 -21.72 -11.75
CA VAL A 115 2.45 -20.35 -12.28
C VAL A 115 1.60 -19.41 -11.42
N ILE A 116 0.45 -19.87 -10.91
CA ILE A 116 -0.38 -19.09 -9.98
C ILE A 116 0.38 -18.84 -8.68
N TYR A 117 1.01 -19.86 -8.09
CA TYR A 117 1.81 -19.72 -6.88
C TYR A 117 3.01 -18.80 -7.07
N SER A 118 3.70 -18.84 -8.23
CA SER A 118 4.81 -17.93 -8.51
C SER A 118 4.35 -16.47 -8.64
N HIS A 119 3.17 -16.24 -9.22
CA HIS A 119 2.56 -14.91 -9.28
C HIS A 119 2.02 -14.45 -7.90
N PHE A 120 1.55 -15.39 -7.06
CA PHE A 120 0.99 -15.09 -5.75
C PHE A 120 2.06 -14.81 -4.70
N THR A 121 3.21 -15.49 -4.75
CA THR A 121 4.37 -15.20 -3.88
C THR A 121 5.00 -13.84 -4.16
N GLN A 122 4.71 -13.22 -5.31
CA GLN A 122 5.03 -11.81 -5.57
C GLN A 122 4.13 -10.82 -4.78
N SER A 123 3.02 -11.28 -4.19
CA SER A 123 1.98 -10.42 -3.60
C SER A 123 1.85 -10.33 -2.06
N PRO A 124 2.45 -11.15 -1.17
CA PRO A 124 2.06 -11.14 0.24
C PRO A 124 2.80 -10.12 1.10
N ALA A 125 3.87 -9.47 0.62
CA ALA A 125 4.62 -8.50 1.44
C ALA A 125 3.89 -7.15 1.64
N LYS A 126 2.90 -6.81 0.80
CA LYS A 126 2.27 -5.47 0.76
C LYS A 126 0.90 -5.35 1.44
N LEU A 127 0.39 -6.41 2.09
CA LEU A 127 -0.92 -6.40 2.77
C LEU A 127 -0.81 -6.47 4.30
N VAL A 128 0.29 -7.01 4.82
CA VAL A 128 0.56 -7.02 6.26
C VAL A 128 0.93 -5.61 6.76
N GLU A 129 1.57 -4.79 5.92
CA GLU A 129 1.95 -3.42 6.27
C GLU A 129 0.73 -2.47 6.36
N SER A 130 -0.38 -2.79 5.67
CA SER A 130 -1.62 -2.00 5.76
C SER A 130 -2.45 -2.24 7.03
N MET A 131 -2.08 -3.22 7.87
CA MET A 131 -2.72 -3.42 9.18
C MET A 131 -1.86 -2.95 10.36
N VAL A 132 -0.57 -2.66 10.17
CA VAL A 132 0.34 -2.23 11.26
C VAL A 132 0.44 -0.69 11.37
N SER A 133 0.12 0.06 10.31
CA SER A 133 0.26 1.54 10.29
C SER A 133 -0.87 2.31 11.01
N LYS A 134 -1.68 1.67 11.85
CA LYS A 134 -2.74 2.35 12.61
C LYS A 134 -2.55 2.32 14.13
N GLU A 135 -1.58 1.57 14.65
CA GLU A 135 -1.35 1.44 16.09
C GLU A 135 -0.28 2.42 16.65
N ASP A 136 0.61 2.98 15.81
CA ASP A 136 1.76 3.75 16.31
C ASP A 136 1.48 5.26 16.51
N ASP A 137 0.32 5.78 16.09
CA ASP A 137 -0.07 7.18 16.37
C ASP A 137 -0.59 7.38 17.80
N ILE A 138 -0.75 6.31 18.61
CA ILE A 138 -1.27 6.41 19.98
C ILE A 138 -0.14 6.32 21.05
N ARG A 139 1.06 5.81 20.72
CA ARG A 139 2.09 5.54 21.75
C ARG A 139 3.08 6.67 22.02
N SER A 140 3.04 7.78 21.29
CA SER A 140 3.92 8.94 21.53
C SER A 140 3.27 10.07 22.33
N MET A 141 2.05 9.89 22.84
CA MET A 141 1.33 10.89 23.64
C MET A 141 1.02 10.37 25.05
N ASN A 142 2.07 10.17 25.85
CA ASN A 142 1.97 10.19 27.31
C ASN A 142 3.08 11.08 27.88
N LEU A 143 2.95 12.37 27.60
CA LEU A 143 3.38 13.45 28.48
C LEU A 143 2.12 14.28 28.77
N PRO A 144 1.84 14.64 30.03
CA PRO A 144 0.67 15.43 30.36
C PRO A 144 0.89 16.85 29.84
N VAL A 145 0.38 17.15 28.64
CA VAL A 145 0.31 18.53 28.14
C VAL A 145 -0.83 19.22 28.90
N LYS A 146 -0.49 19.77 30.07
CA LYS A 146 -1.32 20.77 30.74
C LYS A 146 -1.01 22.13 30.14
N SER A 147 -1.54 22.42 28.95
CA SER A 147 -1.41 23.75 28.34
C SER A 147 -2.45 24.71 28.92
N GLN A 148 -2.16 25.29 30.08
CA GLN A 148 -2.76 26.57 30.47
C GLN A 148 -1.72 27.64 30.16
N ASN A 149 -1.88 28.31 29.01
CA ASN A 149 -0.98 29.39 28.61
C ASN A 149 -1.18 30.57 29.57
N LYS A 150 -0.13 30.93 30.35
CA LYS A 150 -0.08 32.14 31.17
C LYS A 150 0.50 33.28 30.32
N PHE A 151 0.01 34.50 30.52
CA PHE A 151 0.56 35.71 29.89
C PHE A 151 1.06 36.65 30.99
N CYS A 152 2.16 37.34 30.74
CA CYS A 152 2.67 38.36 31.65
C CYS A 152 1.75 39.59 31.58
N GLN A 153 1.24 40.06 32.73
CA GLN A 153 0.37 41.24 32.78
C GLN A 153 1.10 42.55 32.46
N GLU A 154 2.43 42.57 32.64
CA GLU A 154 3.25 43.76 32.42
C GLU A 154 3.70 43.91 30.95
N CYS A 155 4.16 42.83 30.31
CA CYS A 155 4.70 42.89 28.94
C CYS A 155 3.83 42.21 27.88
N GLY A 156 2.77 41.51 28.28
CA GLY A 156 1.86 40.81 27.35
C GLY A 156 2.44 39.56 26.68
N ASN A 157 3.70 39.21 26.95
CA ASN A 157 4.33 38.02 26.36
C ASN A 157 3.78 36.73 27.00
N GLN A 158 3.67 35.70 26.17
CA GLN A 158 3.32 34.35 26.63
C GLN A 158 4.49 33.78 27.43
N ILE A 159 4.16 33.20 28.59
CA ILE A 159 5.10 32.67 29.56
C ILE A 159 4.69 31.25 29.94
N ASP A 160 5.68 30.46 30.34
CA ASP A 160 5.44 29.13 30.86
C ASP A 160 4.59 29.25 32.15
N PRO A 161 3.53 28.43 32.34
CA PRO A 161 2.70 28.47 33.54
C PRO A 161 3.49 28.23 34.84
N ASP A 162 4.62 27.53 34.77
CA ASP A 162 5.46 27.24 35.94
C ASP A 162 6.55 28.31 36.16
N ALA A 163 6.63 29.34 35.30
CA ALA A 163 7.59 30.43 35.47
C ALA A 163 7.14 31.39 36.59
N SER A 164 7.98 31.53 37.61
CA SER A 164 7.82 32.52 38.70
C SER A 164 8.34 33.91 38.33
N ILE A 165 9.19 34.02 37.32
CA ILE A 165 9.79 35.27 36.83
C ILE A 165 9.69 35.31 35.31
N CYS A 166 9.27 36.45 34.76
CA CYS A 166 9.17 36.61 33.32
C CYS A 166 10.56 36.69 32.67
N PRO A 167 10.89 35.85 31.68
CA PRO A 167 12.20 35.89 31.01
C PRO A 167 12.38 37.12 30.10
N TYR A 168 11.30 37.81 29.76
CA TYR A 168 11.33 38.96 28.84
C TYR A 168 11.45 40.30 29.57
N CYS A 169 10.91 40.43 30.78
CA CYS A 169 10.96 41.68 31.56
C CYS A 169 11.61 41.56 32.94
N GLY A 170 11.88 40.35 33.43
CA GLY A 170 12.53 40.12 34.73
C GLY A 170 11.65 40.35 35.96
N ILE A 171 10.35 40.58 35.78
CA ILE A 171 9.39 40.82 36.86
C ILE A 171 8.82 39.48 37.38
N VAL A 172 8.57 39.39 38.69
CA VAL A 172 7.93 38.24 39.35
C VAL A 172 6.44 38.19 38.98
N LEU A 173 5.95 36.99 38.62
CA LEU A 173 4.66 36.73 37.95
C LEU A 173 3.52 36.28 38.86
#